data_AF-A0A923VH50-F1
#
_entry.id   AF-A0A923VH50-F1
#
_cell.length_a   1.000
_cell.length_b   1.000
_cell.length_c   1.000
_cell.angle_alpha   90.00
_cell.angle_beta   90.00
_cell.angle_gamma   90.00
#
_symmetry.space_group_name_H-M   'P 1'
#
loop_
_entity.id
_entity.type
_entity.pdbx_description
1 polymer ?
#
loop_
_entity_poly.entity_id
_entity_poly.type
_entity_poly.pdbx_seq_one_letter_code
_entity_poly.pdbx_strand_id
1 'polypeptide(L)'
;MAISKPFGCVFLVCFYISLQAQNPNGIITIRPGAMLNIGSKASLVTNSDINNSGTITNAGSIILNGNATQSFPGSAGSIPLMNVLEVKNTGAGITLNNGIKIDKELKLTNGNLALGNYDVTILSKAAQTAAVSAIGAGAGITYGTGKFVIERFINVGSGGHGKSWQLLAVPANGQTIKDCWQEAGAANVGYGTQITNSLG
;
A
#
# COMPACT_ATOMS: atom_id res chain seq x y z
N MET A 1 22.85 -66.84 19.15
CA MET A 1 23.58 -65.77 18.44
C MET A 1 22.54 -64.85 17.81
N ALA A 2 22.34 -63.66 18.38
CA ALA A 2 21.23 -62.77 18.03
C ALA A 2 21.54 -61.97 16.76
N ILE A 3 20.59 -61.94 15.82
CA ILE A 3 20.60 -61.08 14.62
C ILE A 3 20.12 -59.69 15.05
N SER A 4 20.99 -58.67 15.00
CA SER A 4 20.57 -57.28 15.12
C SER A 4 20.14 -56.75 13.76
N LYS A 5 18.98 -56.10 13.69
CA LYS A 5 18.51 -55.36 12.51
C LYS A 5 18.98 -53.90 12.60
N PRO A 6 19.45 -53.28 11.52
CA PRO A 6 19.84 -51.87 11.55
C PRO A 6 18.59 -50.98 11.57
N PHE A 7 18.53 -50.04 12.52
CA PHE A 7 17.57 -48.94 12.52
C PHE A 7 18.01 -47.90 11.50
N GLY A 8 17.25 -47.72 10.43
CA GLY A 8 17.41 -46.61 9.51
C GLY A 8 16.88 -45.32 10.15
N CYS A 9 17.78 -44.40 10.51
CA CYS A 9 17.42 -43.04 10.89
C CYS A 9 17.13 -42.25 9.60
N VAL A 10 15.85 -41.94 9.34
CA VAL A 10 15.45 -41.07 8.24
C VAL A 10 15.60 -39.62 8.71
N PHE A 11 16.64 -38.96 8.21
CA PHE A 11 16.83 -37.52 8.41
C PHE A 11 15.99 -36.76 7.38
N LEU A 12 14.85 -36.21 7.82
CA LEU A 12 14.04 -35.32 6.98
C LEU A 12 14.70 -33.93 6.98
N VAL A 13 15.53 -33.64 5.97
CA VAL A 13 16.03 -32.28 5.74
C VAL A 13 14.98 -31.50 4.97
N CYS A 14 14.26 -30.62 5.66
CA CYS A 14 13.32 -29.71 5.02
C CYS A 14 14.11 -28.55 4.39
N PHE A 15 14.37 -28.61 3.08
CA PHE A 15 14.96 -27.50 2.34
C PHE A 15 13.90 -26.45 2.01
N TYR A 16 14.03 -25.25 2.57
CA TYR A 16 13.33 -24.07 2.06
C TYR A 16 14.15 -23.48 0.91
N ILE A 17 13.86 -23.87 -0.34
CA ILE A 17 14.37 -23.15 -1.51
C ILE A 17 13.42 -21.97 -1.77
N SER A 18 13.95 -20.75 -1.74
CA SER A 18 13.28 -19.59 -2.33
C SER A 18 13.61 -19.57 -3.82
N LEU A 19 12.63 -19.84 -4.69
CA LEU A 19 12.78 -19.59 -6.12
C LEU A 19 12.70 -18.07 -6.33
N GLN A 20 13.79 -17.45 -6.78
CA GLN A 20 13.80 -16.03 -7.16
C GLN A 20 13.96 -15.98 -8.68
N ALA A 21 12.87 -15.70 -9.40
CA ALA A 21 12.96 -15.38 -10.82
C ALA A 21 13.33 -13.89 -10.94
N GLN A 22 14.59 -13.62 -11.25
CA GLN A 22 15.04 -12.28 -11.63
C GLN A 22 15.16 -12.23 -13.15
N ASN A 23 14.63 -11.17 -13.77
CA ASN A 23 14.94 -10.84 -15.16
C ASN A 23 15.89 -9.63 -15.17
N PRO A 24 17.20 -9.84 -14.96
CA PRO A 24 18.13 -8.74 -14.70
C PRO A 24 18.32 -7.80 -15.90
N ASN A 25 17.93 -8.21 -17.12
CA ASN A 25 18.12 -7.43 -18.35
C ASN A 25 16.89 -7.41 -19.28
N GLY A 26 15.77 -8.00 -18.87
CA GLY A 26 14.61 -8.17 -19.75
C GLY A 26 13.37 -7.49 -19.19
N ILE A 27 12.64 -6.83 -20.10
CA ILE A 27 11.34 -6.24 -19.83
C ILE A 27 10.35 -7.38 -19.55
N ILE A 28 9.64 -7.31 -18.43
CA ILE A 28 8.50 -8.20 -18.19
C ILE A 28 7.34 -7.69 -19.03
N THR A 29 6.91 -8.49 -20.01
CA THR A 29 5.79 -8.13 -20.89
C THR A 29 4.57 -8.97 -20.57
N ILE A 30 3.47 -8.30 -20.23
CA ILE A 30 2.16 -8.93 -20.01
C ILE A 30 1.24 -8.44 -21.12
N ARG A 31 0.85 -9.35 -22.00
CA ARG A 31 0.05 -9.03 -23.19
C ARG A 31 -1.42 -8.74 -22.81
N PRO A 32 -2.18 -8.06 -23.70
CA PRO A 32 -3.62 -7.93 -23.56
C PRO A 32 -4.30 -9.28 -23.30
N GLY A 33 -5.18 -9.32 -22.30
CA GLY A 33 -5.90 -10.53 -21.89
C GLY A 33 -5.07 -11.53 -21.06
N ALA A 34 -3.76 -11.33 -20.89
CA ALA A 34 -2.93 -12.16 -20.02
C ALA A 34 -3.06 -11.73 -18.54
N MET A 35 -2.83 -12.69 -17.64
CA MET A 35 -2.84 -12.47 -16.20
C MET A 35 -1.50 -12.90 -15.58
N LEU A 36 -0.97 -12.07 -14.69
CA LEU A 36 0.11 -12.42 -13.77
C LEU A 36 -0.44 -12.38 -12.34
N ASN A 37 -0.32 -13.49 -11.61
CA ASN A 37 -0.78 -13.57 -10.23
C ASN A 37 0.41 -13.75 -9.28
N ILE A 38 0.61 -12.76 -8.40
CA ILE A 38 1.66 -12.76 -7.38
C ILE A 38 1.00 -13.18 -6.07
N GLY A 39 1.26 -14.42 -5.64
CA GLY A 39 0.69 -14.99 -4.42
C GLY A 39 1.15 -14.29 -3.13
N SER A 40 0.44 -14.52 -2.03
CA SER A 40 0.62 -13.79 -0.77
C SER A 40 1.97 -13.91 -0.07
N LYS A 41 2.77 -14.90 -0.46
CA LYS A 41 4.14 -15.13 0.03
C LYS A 41 5.19 -14.95 -1.08
N ALA A 42 4.77 -14.53 -2.28
CA ALA A 42 5.65 -14.34 -3.41
C ALA A 42 6.15 -12.89 -3.47
N SER A 43 7.35 -12.73 -4.01
CA SER A 43 7.90 -11.42 -4.36
C SER A 43 8.31 -11.44 -5.82
N LEU A 44 7.80 -10.47 -6.59
CA LEU A 44 8.26 -10.19 -7.95
C LEU A 44 9.33 -9.11 -7.88
N VAL A 45 10.57 -9.46 -8.17
CA VAL A 45 11.68 -8.50 -8.23
C VAL A 45 11.98 -8.16 -9.68
N THR A 46 12.02 -6.88 -10.01
CA THR A 46 12.30 -6.41 -11.37
C THR A 46 13.38 -5.34 -11.36
N ASN A 47 14.34 -5.47 -12.28
CA ASN A 47 15.41 -4.49 -12.46
C ASN A 47 15.22 -3.63 -13.73
N SER A 48 14.13 -3.88 -14.46
CA SER A 48 13.73 -3.18 -15.69
C SER A 48 12.23 -2.87 -15.65
N ASP A 49 11.72 -2.22 -16.69
CA ASP A 49 10.30 -1.88 -16.81
C ASP A 49 9.39 -3.11 -16.78
N ILE A 50 8.17 -2.91 -16.29
CA ILE A 50 7.04 -3.84 -16.49
C ILE A 50 6.16 -3.25 -17.59
N ASN A 51 6.20 -3.87 -18.77
CA ASN A 51 5.28 -3.54 -19.85
C ASN A 51 3.98 -4.32 -19.66
N ASN A 52 3.10 -3.77 -18.82
CA ASN A 52 1.79 -4.35 -18.57
C ASN A 52 0.75 -3.79 -19.53
N SER A 53 0.14 -4.69 -20.32
CA SER A 53 -1.08 -4.47 -21.10
C SER A 53 -2.20 -5.45 -20.71
N GLY A 54 -1.99 -6.29 -19.69
CA GLY A 54 -2.96 -7.24 -19.16
C GLY A 54 -3.35 -6.91 -17.72
N THR A 55 -3.51 -7.93 -16.89
CA THR A 55 -3.86 -7.77 -15.47
C THR A 55 -2.79 -8.37 -14.56
N ILE A 56 -2.32 -7.60 -13.58
CA ILE A 56 -1.51 -8.12 -12.47
C ILE A 56 -2.36 -8.14 -11.21
N THR A 57 -2.48 -9.32 -10.61
CA THR A 57 -3.04 -9.48 -9.26
C THR A 57 -1.87 -9.56 -8.29
N ASN A 58 -1.73 -8.57 -7.42
CA ASN A 58 -0.65 -8.53 -6.43
C ASN A 58 -1.17 -8.78 -5.01
N ALA A 59 -1.09 -10.03 -4.55
CA ALA A 59 -1.33 -10.40 -3.16
C ALA A 59 -0.04 -10.46 -2.32
N GLY A 60 1.13 -10.41 -2.96
CA GLY A 60 2.46 -10.47 -2.34
C GLY A 60 3.17 -9.12 -2.39
N SER A 61 4.41 -9.12 -2.89
CA SER A 61 5.23 -7.91 -3.05
C SER A 61 5.73 -7.73 -4.48
N ILE A 62 5.75 -6.49 -4.95
CA ILE A 62 6.50 -6.08 -6.15
C ILE A 62 7.67 -5.22 -5.68
N ILE A 63 8.88 -5.56 -6.11
CA ILE A 63 10.12 -4.88 -5.73
C ILE A 63 10.78 -4.33 -7.00
N LEU A 64 10.88 -3.01 -7.08
CA LEU A 64 11.52 -2.30 -8.18
C LEU A 64 12.95 -1.97 -7.78
N ASN A 65 13.92 -2.73 -8.31
CA ASN A 65 15.32 -2.78 -7.86
C ASN A 65 16.31 -2.56 -9.02
N GLY A 66 15.91 -1.79 -10.03
CA GLY A 66 16.77 -1.43 -11.16
C GLY A 66 17.83 -0.38 -10.80
N ASN A 67 18.71 -0.11 -11.76
CA ASN A 67 19.72 0.96 -11.70
C ASN A 67 19.50 2.06 -12.77
N ALA A 68 18.62 1.83 -13.74
CA ALA A 68 18.13 2.81 -14.68
C ALA A 68 16.75 3.31 -14.26
N THR A 69 16.19 4.28 -14.99
CA THR A 69 14.79 4.67 -14.81
C THR A 69 13.91 3.45 -15.08
N GLN A 70 13.01 3.14 -14.14
CA GLN A 70 11.98 2.13 -14.36
C GLN A 70 10.59 2.78 -14.47
N SER A 71 9.87 2.42 -15.52
CA SER A 71 8.46 2.79 -15.70
C SER A 71 7.55 1.74 -15.09
N PHE A 72 6.58 2.16 -14.29
CA PHE A 72 5.68 1.28 -13.56
C PHE A 72 4.31 1.95 -13.33
N PRO A 73 3.16 1.24 -13.26
CA PRO A 73 2.96 -0.21 -13.40
C PRO A 73 2.80 -0.74 -14.84
N GLY A 74 2.85 0.14 -15.83
CA GLY A 74 2.45 -0.11 -17.22
C GLY A 74 1.21 0.71 -17.56
N SER A 75 1.25 1.40 -18.70
CA SER A 75 0.23 2.41 -19.06
C SER A 75 -1.07 1.84 -19.63
N ALA A 76 -1.06 0.61 -20.14
CA ALA A 76 -2.21 0.00 -20.83
C ALA A 76 -2.91 -1.11 -20.01
N GLY A 77 -2.21 -1.72 -19.07
CA GLY A 77 -2.72 -2.79 -18.21
C GLY A 77 -3.25 -2.28 -16.88
N SER A 78 -3.70 -3.21 -16.04
CA SER A 78 -4.24 -2.90 -14.71
C SER A 78 -3.51 -3.64 -13.60
N ILE A 79 -3.37 -2.97 -12.46
CA ILE A 79 -3.08 -3.56 -11.14
C ILE A 79 -4.13 -3.01 -10.18
N PRO A 80 -5.29 -3.65 -10.01
CA PRO A 80 -6.42 -3.06 -9.28
C PRO A 80 -6.09 -2.68 -7.83
N LEU A 81 -5.36 -3.57 -7.15
CA LEU A 81 -4.83 -3.37 -5.80
C LEU A 81 -3.42 -3.91 -5.73
N MET A 82 -2.56 -3.19 -5.05
CA MET A 82 -1.18 -3.54 -4.82
C MET A 82 -0.97 -3.80 -3.34
N ASN A 83 -0.79 -5.07 -2.97
CA ASN A 83 -0.55 -5.42 -1.58
C ASN A 83 0.71 -4.72 -1.05
N VAL A 84 1.90 -5.10 -1.51
CA VAL A 84 3.15 -4.39 -1.19
C VAL A 84 3.85 -3.90 -2.45
N LEU A 85 4.26 -2.63 -2.43
CA LEU A 85 5.20 -2.05 -3.38
C LEU A 85 6.46 -1.62 -2.64
N GLU A 86 7.62 -2.14 -3.06
CA GLU A 86 8.92 -1.68 -2.59
C GLU A 86 9.68 -0.97 -3.71
N VAL A 87 10.01 0.30 -3.48
CA VAL A 87 10.92 1.09 -4.30
C VAL A 87 12.31 0.95 -3.70
N LYS A 88 13.20 0.30 -4.44
CA LYS A 88 14.59 0.03 -4.08
C LYS A 88 15.53 0.30 -5.25
N ASN A 89 15.12 1.14 -6.19
CA ASN A 89 15.94 1.50 -7.34
C ASN A 89 17.20 2.22 -6.86
N THR A 90 18.37 1.83 -7.37
CA THR A 90 19.67 2.34 -6.93
C THR A 90 20.27 3.39 -7.85
N GLY A 91 19.60 3.71 -8.96
CA GLY A 91 20.02 4.77 -9.88
C GLY A 91 18.93 5.79 -10.11
N ALA A 92 18.44 5.90 -11.34
CA ALA A 92 17.61 7.04 -11.75
C ALA A 92 16.16 7.04 -11.20
N GLY A 93 15.76 6.02 -10.43
CA GLY A 93 14.46 5.96 -9.77
C GLY A 93 13.34 5.35 -10.60
N ILE A 94 12.11 5.54 -10.11
CA ILE A 94 10.87 5.01 -10.67
C ILE A 94 10.03 6.18 -11.19
N THR A 95 9.46 6.04 -12.39
CA THR A 95 8.46 6.96 -12.93
C THR A 95 7.12 6.24 -13.03
N LEU A 96 6.08 6.81 -12.40
CA LEU A 96 4.73 6.31 -12.58
C LEU A 96 4.23 6.61 -13.99
N ASN A 97 3.67 5.60 -14.64
CA ASN A 97 3.01 5.70 -15.94
C ASN A 97 1.52 5.30 -15.88
N ASN A 98 1.00 5.05 -14.68
CA ASN A 98 -0.41 4.89 -14.34
C ASN A 98 -0.62 5.08 -12.83
N GLY A 99 -1.87 5.35 -12.42
CA GLY A 99 -2.24 5.43 -11.01
C GLY A 99 -2.20 4.07 -10.32
N ILE A 100 -1.88 4.08 -9.02
CA ILE A 100 -1.76 2.86 -8.21
C ILE A 100 -2.51 2.99 -6.89
N LYS A 101 -3.04 1.86 -6.40
CA LYS A 101 -3.70 1.77 -5.10
C LYS A 101 -2.96 0.78 -4.21
N ILE A 102 -2.37 1.27 -3.14
CA ILE A 102 -1.64 0.47 -2.15
C ILE A 102 -2.63 -0.05 -1.13
N ASP A 103 -2.72 -1.38 -1.00
CA ASP A 103 -3.62 -2.06 -0.09
C ASP A 103 -2.98 -2.31 1.27
N LYS A 104 -1.68 -2.65 1.33
CA LYS A 104 -0.99 -3.00 2.58
C LYS A 104 0.20 -2.10 2.90
N GLU A 105 1.18 -1.99 2.00
CA GLU A 105 2.40 -1.23 2.33
C GLU A 105 3.06 -0.59 1.10
N LEU A 106 3.39 0.69 1.22
CA LEU A 106 4.32 1.39 0.34
C LEU A 106 5.66 1.53 1.06
N LYS A 107 6.69 0.91 0.51
CA LYS A 107 8.03 0.89 1.09
C LYS A 107 9.01 1.63 0.18
N LEU A 108 9.49 2.77 0.63
CA LEU A 108 10.49 3.56 -0.07
C LEU A 108 11.87 3.30 0.55
N THR A 109 12.48 2.17 0.18
CA THR A 109 13.78 1.75 0.73
C THR A 109 14.93 2.56 0.12
N ASN A 110 14.90 2.80 -1.18
CA ASN A 110 15.91 3.58 -1.91
C ASN A 110 15.37 4.05 -3.27
N GLY A 111 15.90 5.14 -3.80
CA GLY A 111 15.53 5.68 -5.10
C GLY A 111 14.32 6.62 -5.04
N ASN A 112 14.19 7.44 -6.08
CA ASN A 112 13.11 8.41 -6.19
C ASN A 112 11.86 7.78 -6.80
N LEU A 113 10.69 8.00 -6.20
CA LEU A 113 9.38 7.71 -6.80
C LEU A 113 8.81 9.01 -7.39
N ALA A 114 8.84 9.14 -8.72
CA ALA A 114 8.26 10.26 -9.44
C ALA A 114 6.79 9.97 -9.79
N LEU A 115 5.87 10.79 -9.28
CA LEU A 115 4.43 10.60 -9.48
C LEU A 115 3.95 11.01 -10.87
N GLY A 116 4.64 11.97 -11.50
CA GLY A 116 4.18 12.57 -12.76
C GLY A 116 2.79 13.19 -12.61
N ASN A 117 1.85 12.75 -13.44
CA ASN A 117 0.44 13.14 -13.40
C ASN A 117 -0.48 12.06 -12.79
N TYR A 118 0.08 11.07 -12.10
CA TYR A 118 -0.66 9.94 -11.55
C TYR A 118 -0.74 9.97 -10.04
N ASP A 119 -1.89 9.53 -9.53
CA ASP A 119 -2.14 9.47 -8.09
C ASP A 119 -1.71 8.13 -7.49
N VAL A 120 -1.23 8.21 -6.25
CA VAL A 120 -0.97 7.05 -5.39
C VAL A 120 -1.98 7.04 -4.26
N THR A 121 -2.90 6.09 -4.28
CA THR A 121 -3.88 5.94 -3.20
C THR A 121 -3.33 5.03 -2.10
N ILE A 122 -3.30 5.53 -0.86
CA ILE A 122 -3.06 4.72 0.33
C ILE A 122 -4.44 4.30 0.85
N LEU A 123 -4.81 3.05 0.58
CA LEU A 123 -6.16 2.55 0.79
C LEU A 123 -6.45 2.32 2.28
N SER A 124 -7.69 2.58 2.69
CA SER A 124 -8.17 2.22 4.01
C SER A 124 -9.55 1.60 3.88
N LYS A 125 -9.66 0.33 4.27
CA LYS A 125 -10.89 -0.48 4.20
C LYS A 125 -11.16 -1.15 5.55
N ALA A 126 -12.34 -1.73 5.70
CA ALA A 126 -12.75 -2.40 6.93
C ALA A 126 -11.75 -3.45 7.45
N ALA A 127 -11.13 -4.19 6.52
CA ALA A 127 -10.21 -5.27 6.87
C ALA A 127 -8.78 -4.79 7.21
N GLN A 128 -8.33 -3.65 6.65
CA GLN A 128 -6.97 -3.13 6.85
C GLN A 128 -6.83 -1.69 6.37
N THR A 129 -5.83 -1.01 6.90
CA THR A 129 -5.35 0.28 6.38
C THR A 129 -3.92 0.11 5.89
N ALA A 130 -3.65 0.59 4.68
CA ALA A 130 -2.32 0.60 4.11
C ALA A 130 -1.39 1.51 4.91
N ALA A 131 -0.13 1.11 5.05
CA ALA A 131 0.92 1.87 5.70
C ALA A 131 1.94 2.39 4.69
N VAL A 132 2.64 3.45 5.08
CA VAL A 132 3.87 3.90 4.41
C VAL A 132 5.01 3.62 5.37
N SER A 133 6.01 2.84 4.95
CA SER A 133 7.17 2.55 5.79
C SER A 133 8.01 3.81 6.00
N ALA A 134 8.94 3.77 6.95
CA ALA A 134 9.95 4.82 7.08
C ALA A 134 10.70 5.03 5.75
N ILE A 135 10.85 6.28 5.34
CA ILE A 135 11.53 6.64 4.09
C ILE A 135 13.03 6.43 4.29
N GLY A 136 13.65 5.60 3.45
CA GLY A 136 15.08 5.33 3.47
C GLY A 136 15.89 6.59 3.13
N ALA A 137 17.13 6.66 3.62
CA ALA A 137 17.98 7.85 3.47
C ALA A 137 18.28 8.24 2.02
N GLY A 138 18.31 7.27 1.10
CA GLY A 138 18.47 7.50 -0.35
C GLY A 138 17.14 7.46 -1.13
N ALA A 139 16.01 7.40 -0.44
CA ALA A 139 14.70 7.39 -1.06
C ALA A 139 14.10 8.80 -1.12
N GLY A 140 13.31 9.05 -2.15
CA GLY A 140 12.67 10.34 -2.37
C GLY A 140 11.32 10.20 -3.07
N ILE A 141 10.56 11.28 -3.04
CA ILE A 141 9.30 11.40 -3.78
C ILE A 141 9.38 12.70 -4.57
N THR A 142 9.15 12.61 -5.89
CA THR A 142 9.01 13.79 -6.74
C THR A 142 7.56 13.92 -7.18
N TYR A 143 6.97 15.05 -6.83
CA TYR A 143 5.61 15.40 -7.22
C TYR A 143 5.59 16.04 -8.61
N GLY A 144 4.56 15.74 -9.39
CA GLY A 144 4.14 16.53 -10.54
C GLY A 144 2.74 17.10 -10.27
N THR A 145 1.79 16.85 -11.17
CA THR A 145 0.37 17.12 -10.90
C THR A 145 -0.33 15.98 -10.15
N GLY A 146 0.29 14.79 -10.13
CA GLY A 146 -0.15 13.64 -9.34
C GLY A 146 0.12 13.84 -7.85
N LYS A 147 -0.69 13.19 -7.01
CA LYS A 147 -0.65 13.35 -5.55
C LYS A 147 -0.86 12.03 -4.82
N PHE A 148 -0.57 12.05 -3.52
CA PHE A 148 -1.08 11.01 -2.63
C PHE A 148 -2.55 11.27 -2.30
N VAL A 149 -3.35 10.22 -2.39
CA VAL A 149 -4.74 10.19 -1.92
C VAL A 149 -4.78 9.27 -0.71
N ILE A 150 -4.96 9.85 0.48
CA ILE A 150 -5.02 9.08 1.71
C ILE A 150 -6.48 8.80 2.04
N GLU A 151 -6.85 7.53 2.09
CA GLU A 151 -8.18 7.12 2.50
C GLU A 151 -8.25 6.90 4.01
N ARG A 152 -9.43 7.14 4.58
CA ARG A 152 -9.75 6.80 5.96
C ARG A 152 -11.05 6.03 5.99
N PHE A 153 -10.97 4.76 6.36
CA PHE A 153 -12.15 3.97 6.65
C PHE A 153 -12.80 4.46 7.95
N ILE A 154 -14.09 4.79 7.89
CA ILE A 154 -14.90 5.18 9.04
C ILE A 154 -15.94 4.09 9.27
N ASN A 155 -15.77 3.31 10.33
CA ASN A 155 -16.66 2.20 10.64
C ASN A 155 -17.92 2.69 11.36
N VAL A 156 -18.96 3.09 10.63
CA VAL A 156 -20.26 3.52 11.17
C VAL A 156 -21.40 2.59 10.73
N GLY A 157 -22.45 2.48 11.56
CA GLY A 157 -23.62 1.65 11.28
C GLY A 157 -23.52 0.22 11.83
N SER A 158 -24.31 -0.70 11.26
CA SER A 158 -24.36 -2.10 11.70
C SER A 158 -23.05 -2.83 11.36
N GLY A 159 -22.32 -3.28 12.38
CA GLY A 159 -20.96 -3.82 12.26
C GLY A 159 -19.84 -2.83 12.64
N GLY A 160 -20.21 -1.61 13.05
CA GLY A 160 -19.30 -0.56 13.49
C GLY A 160 -19.84 0.26 14.65
N HIS A 161 -19.50 1.55 14.66
CA HIS A 161 -20.01 2.49 15.65
C HIS A 161 -21.51 2.74 15.43
N GLY A 162 -22.32 2.50 16.46
CA GLY A 162 -23.79 2.54 16.36
C GLY A 162 -24.38 3.92 16.05
N LYS A 163 -23.58 4.99 16.10
CA LYS A 163 -23.99 6.30 15.58
C LYS A 163 -23.57 6.42 14.13
N SER A 164 -24.49 6.84 13.26
CA SER A 164 -24.27 7.08 11.82
C SER A 164 -23.37 8.29 11.53
N TRP A 165 -22.89 8.98 12.57
CA TRP A 165 -22.06 10.16 12.48
C TRP A 165 -20.90 10.08 13.48
N GLN A 166 -19.75 10.62 13.09
CA GLN A 166 -18.58 10.83 13.93
C GLN A 166 -17.99 12.18 13.62
N LEU A 167 -17.60 12.94 14.65
CA LEU A 167 -16.86 14.18 14.45
C LEU A 167 -15.44 13.87 13.96
N LEU A 168 -15.12 14.31 12.76
CA LEU A 168 -13.80 14.20 12.15
C LEU A 168 -13.17 15.59 12.08
N ALA A 169 -12.75 16.12 13.24
CA ALA A 169 -12.07 17.40 13.30
C ALA A 169 -10.58 17.22 13.56
N VAL A 170 -9.75 18.01 12.88
CA VAL A 170 -8.37 18.29 13.31
C VAL A 170 -8.41 19.00 14.67
N PRO A 171 -7.39 18.84 15.54
CA PRO A 171 -7.34 19.58 16.79
C PRO A 171 -7.47 21.08 16.51
N ALA A 172 -8.45 21.74 17.15
CA ALA A 172 -8.62 23.17 17.04
C ALA A 172 -7.43 23.87 17.70
N ASN A 173 -6.79 24.79 16.98
CA ASN A 173 -5.83 25.73 17.54
C ASN A 173 -6.50 27.11 17.64
N GLY A 174 -6.46 27.74 18.81
CA GLY A 174 -6.95 29.10 19.05
C GLY A 174 -8.23 29.20 19.89
N GLN A 175 -9.25 28.37 19.67
CA GLN A 175 -10.50 28.35 20.45
C GLN A 175 -10.98 26.92 20.69
N THR A 176 -11.66 26.68 21.81
CA THR A 176 -12.21 25.35 22.12
C THR A 176 -13.48 25.10 21.31
N ILE A 177 -13.84 23.83 21.08
CA ILE A 177 -15.13 23.45 20.46
C ILE A 177 -16.31 24.08 21.21
N LYS A 178 -16.20 24.16 22.54
CA LYS A 178 -17.23 24.77 23.38
C LYS A 178 -17.40 26.26 23.04
N ASP A 179 -16.30 27.00 22.94
CA ASP A 179 -16.35 28.44 22.73
C ASP A 179 -16.80 28.81 21.30
N CYS A 180 -16.44 28.03 20.28
CA CYS A 180 -16.77 28.36 18.90
C CYS A 180 -18.03 27.67 18.37
N TRP A 181 -18.21 26.37 18.59
CA TRP A 181 -19.31 25.61 17.98
C TRP A 181 -20.50 25.48 18.91
N GLN A 182 -20.27 25.54 20.22
CA GLN A 182 -21.34 25.48 21.22
C GLN A 182 -21.72 26.86 21.76
N GLU A 183 -21.15 27.95 21.23
CA GLU A 183 -21.43 29.32 21.70
C GLU A 183 -21.21 29.46 23.22
N ALA A 184 -20.09 28.93 23.71
CA ALA A 184 -19.76 28.79 25.14
C ALA A 184 -20.77 27.94 25.96
N GLY A 185 -21.61 27.15 25.28
CA GLY A 185 -22.72 26.37 25.85
C GLY A 185 -24.07 27.09 25.82
N ALA A 186 -24.20 28.22 25.12
CA ALA A 186 -25.47 28.94 25.02
C ALA A 186 -26.47 28.21 24.10
N ALA A 187 -27.65 27.91 24.61
CA ALA A 187 -28.72 27.24 23.88
C ALA A 187 -29.60 28.23 23.08
N ASN A 188 -28.97 29.02 22.22
CA ASN A 188 -29.69 29.99 21.38
C ASN A 188 -30.28 29.29 20.14
N VAL A 189 -31.58 29.47 19.91
CA VAL A 189 -32.26 28.89 18.73
C VAL A 189 -31.63 29.45 17.46
N GLY A 190 -31.18 28.56 16.58
CA GLY A 190 -30.56 28.92 15.29
C GLY A 190 -29.04 29.17 15.34
N TYR A 191 -28.38 28.91 16.47
CA TYR A 191 -26.94 29.08 16.65
C TYR A 191 -26.27 27.77 17.10
N GLY A 192 -25.06 27.52 16.61
CA GLY A 192 -24.17 26.46 17.08
C GLY A 192 -24.69 25.03 16.96
N THR A 193 -23.80 24.06 17.22
CA THR A 193 -24.17 22.65 17.45
C THR A 193 -23.79 22.28 18.87
N GLN A 194 -24.78 21.98 19.71
CA GLN A 194 -24.51 21.46 21.05
C GLN A 194 -24.09 19.99 20.95
N ILE A 195 -22.88 19.68 21.44
CA ILE A 195 -22.35 18.31 21.49
C ILE A 195 -22.25 17.94 22.97
N THR A 196 -23.21 17.14 23.41
CA THR A 196 -23.34 16.69 24.79
C THR A 196 -23.10 15.19 24.90
N ASN A 197 -22.80 14.71 26.10
CA ASN A 197 -22.79 13.27 26.36
C ASN A 197 -24.23 12.76 26.56
N SER A 198 -24.40 11.48 26.88
CA SER A 198 -25.74 10.91 27.15
C SER A 198 -26.40 11.39 28.45
N LEU A 199 -25.71 12.17 29.26
CA LEU A 199 -26.18 12.70 30.55
C LEU A 199 -26.54 14.19 30.49
N GLY A 200 -26.34 14.85 29.34
CA GLY A 200 -26.45 16.30 29.19
C GLY A 200 -25.11 17.00 29.33
#